data_AF-A0A925MBC4-F1
#
_entry.id   AF-A0A925MBC4-F1
#
_cell.length_a   1.000
_cell.length_b   1.000
_cell.length_c   1.000
_cell.angle_alpha   90.00
_cell.angle_beta   90.00
_cell.angle_gamma   90.00
#
_symmetry.space_group_name_H-M   'P 1'
#
loop_
_entity.id
_entity.type
_entity.pdbx_description
1 polymer ?
#
loop_
_entity_poly.entity_id
_entity_poly.type
_entity_poly.pdbx_seq_one_letter_code
_entity_poly.pdbx_strand_id
1 'polypeptide(L)'
;MPPQEPGPEARERLLDTLSLFVAKGGAAPLLLPPVAPGELAFPDPWAPSKAGVALLLRRLLWHAGLDLEVEVEDRRTGAQPSERKPATRLELVEVRRKLAVFALGFLGEDDMVGAFAHEVGVAHALRNPRDGSEPYRSAEPPVLPVDPEVDPERGSIAAVYLGLGVLAANAAHQQHSVLERQGFNPLIVASVGVQLEAGYQPVASMTYLVAVQAAIRGTTAPPTGLQPTQRRAVADWLDALDGRALRERLGIPGTAAPGTRPPAERFADAQLIADDIPRKTAFRWRTNRKGVGTIAGTVLGLGAAIIVSRGLMPPFVIGGAVGGHLIGRTIDVPRCSACASVVARDAPTCPKCGAILRGNIAHLSDRLEA
;
A
#
# COMPACT_ATOMS: atom_id res chain seq x y z
N MET A 1 -2.91 -14.14 -12.48
CA MET A 1 -3.94 -13.85 -13.50
C MET A 1 -3.71 -12.42 -13.97
N PRO A 2 -3.62 -12.14 -15.28
CA PRO A 2 -3.57 -10.76 -15.75
C PRO A 2 -4.85 -10.03 -15.30
N PRO A 3 -4.77 -8.75 -14.94
CA PRO A 3 -5.96 -7.98 -14.59
C PRO A 3 -6.88 -7.91 -15.81
N GLN A 4 -8.18 -8.18 -15.62
CA GLN A 4 -9.15 -8.10 -16.71
C GLN A 4 -9.33 -6.65 -17.13
N GLU A 5 -9.30 -6.40 -18.44
CA GLU A 5 -9.53 -5.07 -19.01
C GLU A 5 -10.91 -4.53 -18.60
N PRO A 6 -11.05 -3.22 -18.32
CA PRO A 6 -12.37 -2.63 -18.07
C PRO A 6 -13.25 -2.76 -19.32
N GLY A 7 -14.44 -3.33 -19.14
CA GLY A 7 -15.45 -3.40 -20.20
C GLY A 7 -15.90 -2.01 -20.70
N PRO A 8 -16.60 -1.92 -21.84
CA PRO A 8 -17.07 -0.65 -22.40
C PRO A 8 -17.86 0.21 -21.41
N GLU A 9 -18.80 -0.36 -20.68
CA GLU A 9 -19.61 0.38 -19.69
C GLU A 9 -18.78 0.93 -18.53
N ALA A 10 -17.78 0.15 -18.06
CA ALA A 10 -16.87 0.61 -17.02
C ALA A 10 -16.03 1.79 -17.52
N ARG A 11 -15.53 1.72 -18.76
CA ARG A 11 -14.78 2.83 -19.38
C ARG A 11 -15.61 4.10 -19.50
N GLU A 12 -16.88 4.00 -19.90
CA GLU A 12 -17.76 5.18 -19.95
C GLU A 12 -17.98 5.81 -18.57
N ARG A 13 -18.24 5.00 -17.53
CA ARG A 13 -18.40 5.52 -16.16
C ARG A 13 -17.15 6.23 -15.64
N LEU A 14 -15.98 5.69 -15.98
CA LEU A 14 -14.68 6.29 -15.64
C LEU A 14 -14.50 7.65 -16.33
N LEU A 15 -14.81 7.73 -17.62
CA LEU A 15 -14.74 8.97 -18.41
C LEU A 15 -15.78 10.01 -17.96
N ASP A 16 -17.00 9.59 -17.64
CA ASP A 16 -18.04 10.46 -17.07
C ASP A 16 -17.56 11.11 -15.78
N THR A 17 -16.99 10.31 -14.89
CA THR A 17 -16.48 10.82 -13.61
C THR A 17 -15.31 11.79 -13.81
N LEU A 18 -14.37 11.49 -14.71
CA LEU A 18 -13.31 12.44 -15.10
C LEU A 18 -13.88 13.74 -15.69
N SER A 19 -14.87 13.63 -16.58
CA SER A 19 -15.51 14.78 -17.22
C SER A 19 -16.19 15.70 -16.19
N LEU A 20 -16.76 15.14 -15.13
CA LEU A 20 -17.33 15.93 -14.03
C LEU A 20 -16.25 16.74 -13.29
N PHE A 21 -15.07 16.15 -13.04
CA PHE A 21 -13.96 16.89 -12.43
C PHE A 21 -13.41 17.96 -13.37
N VAL A 22 -13.29 17.68 -14.67
CA VAL A 22 -12.86 18.68 -15.67
C VAL A 22 -13.86 19.82 -15.76
N ALA A 23 -15.16 19.54 -15.77
CA ALA A 23 -16.21 20.56 -15.83
C ALA A 23 -16.19 21.51 -14.61
N LYS A 24 -15.81 21.00 -13.43
CA LYS A 24 -15.79 21.78 -12.18
C LYS A 24 -14.46 22.48 -11.91
N GLY A 25 -13.36 21.76 -12.02
CA GLY A 25 -12.00 22.23 -11.68
C GLY A 25 -11.17 22.68 -12.88
N GLY A 26 -11.69 22.53 -14.10
CA GLY A 26 -10.98 22.77 -15.34
C GLY A 26 -10.03 21.62 -15.72
N ALA A 27 -9.44 21.72 -16.91
CA ALA A 27 -8.56 20.68 -17.46
C ALA A 27 -7.11 20.74 -16.97
N ALA A 28 -6.70 21.84 -16.33
CA ALA A 28 -5.29 22.11 -16.05
C ALA A 28 -4.60 21.02 -15.22
N PRO A 29 -5.17 20.49 -14.11
CA PRO A 29 -4.53 19.41 -13.34
C PRO A 29 -4.27 18.15 -14.17
N LEU A 30 -5.24 17.77 -15.02
CA LEU A 30 -5.16 16.57 -15.85
C LEU A 30 -4.14 16.73 -16.99
N LEU A 31 -3.88 17.96 -17.45
CA LEU A 31 -2.90 18.27 -18.50
C LEU A 31 -1.44 18.40 -17.99
N LEU A 32 -1.22 18.35 -16.68
CA LEU A 32 0.13 18.28 -16.11
C LEU A 32 0.74 16.88 -16.31
N PRO A 33 2.08 16.78 -16.40
CA PRO A 33 2.77 15.50 -16.28
C PRO A 33 2.38 14.83 -14.95
N PRO A 34 2.08 13.51 -14.94
CA PRO A 34 1.80 12.81 -13.69
C PRO A 34 3.06 12.75 -12.83
N VAL A 35 2.86 12.72 -11.52
CA VAL A 35 3.95 12.65 -10.53
C VAL A 35 4.58 11.25 -10.59
N ALA A 36 5.87 11.19 -10.89
CA ALA A 36 6.66 9.97 -10.80
C ALA A 36 7.16 9.77 -9.35
N PRO A 37 7.28 8.53 -8.85
CA PRO A 37 7.95 8.25 -7.59
C PRO A 37 9.44 8.59 -7.68
N GLY A 38 10.03 8.98 -6.55
CA GLY A 38 11.47 9.26 -6.41
C GLY A 38 11.78 10.59 -5.73
N GLU A 39 13.06 10.79 -5.41
CA GLU A 39 13.55 11.95 -4.62
C GLU A 39 13.26 13.30 -5.29
N LEU A 40 13.20 13.36 -6.63
CA LEU A 40 12.87 14.59 -7.36
C LEU A 40 11.44 15.07 -7.07
N ALA A 41 10.50 14.16 -6.85
CA ALA A 41 9.12 14.49 -6.52
C ALA A 41 8.87 14.54 -5.00
N PHE A 42 9.70 13.82 -4.23
CA PHE A 42 9.57 13.69 -2.77
C PHE A 42 10.93 13.95 -2.10
N PRO A 43 11.40 15.22 -2.07
CA PRO A 43 12.70 15.59 -1.49
C PRO A 43 12.67 15.68 0.04
N ASP A 44 11.48 15.62 0.64
CA ASP A 44 11.30 15.74 2.09
C ASP A 44 11.79 14.46 2.80
N PRO A 45 12.32 14.58 4.03
CA PRO A 45 12.75 13.43 4.81
C PRO A 45 11.54 12.56 5.17
N TRP A 46 11.75 11.24 5.21
CA TRP A 46 10.71 10.27 5.54
C TRP A 46 11.04 9.52 6.83
N ALA A 47 10.02 9.33 7.67
CA ALA A 47 10.04 8.36 8.77
C ALA A 47 8.63 7.75 8.93
N PRO A 48 8.51 6.46 9.30
CA PRO A 48 7.24 5.77 9.50
C PRO A 48 6.55 6.22 10.80
N SER A 49 6.15 7.48 10.83
CA SER A 49 5.67 8.23 11.98
C SER A 49 4.45 9.08 11.59
N LYS A 50 3.67 9.56 12.55
CA LYS A 50 2.57 10.50 12.31
C LYS A 50 3.09 11.75 11.59
N ALA A 51 4.23 12.30 12.05
CA ALA A 51 4.85 13.48 11.43
C ALA A 51 5.29 13.20 9.98
N GLY A 52 5.92 12.05 9.72
CA GLY A 52 6.31 11.65 8.37
C GLY A 52 5.11 11.45 7.43
N VAL A 53 4.03 10.83 7.91
CA VAL A 53 2.77 10.68 7.17
C VAL A 53 2.16 12.03 6.85
N ALA A 54 2.07 12.94 7.82
CA ALA A 54 1.55 14.29 7.62
C ALA A 54 2.37 15.07 6.56
N LEU A 55 3.71 14.97 6.63
CA LEU A 55 4.61 15.60 5.68
C LEU A 55 4.44 15.04 4.26
N LEU A 56 4.30 13.71 4.12
CA LEU A 56 4.05 13.07 2.83
C LEU A 56 2.68 13.46 2.25
N LEU A 57 1.62 13.48 3.06
CA LEU A 57 0.29 13.96 2.64
C LEU A 57 0.34 15.42 2.20
N ARG A 58 1.06 16.29 2.93
CA ARG A 58 1.26 17.69 2.54
C ARG A 58 1.96 17.82 1.20
N ARG A 59 2.97 16.98 0.92
CA ARG A 59 3.63 16.94 -0.39
C ARG A 59 2.68 16.48 -1.50
N LEU A 60 1.84 15.47 -1.24
CA LEU A 60 0.85 15.01 -2.21
C LEU A 60 -0.22 16.07 -2.50
N LEU A 61 -0.71 16.78 -1.48
CA LEU A 61 -1.63 17.92 -1.64
C LEU A 61 -1.00 19.05 -2.45
N TRP A 62 0.28 19.35 -2.21
CA TRP A 62 1.04 20.32 -3.00
C TRP A 62 1.11 19.91 -4.48
N HIS A 63 1.43 18.64 -4.77
CA HIS A 63 1.43 18.13 -6.14
C HIS A 63 0.02 18.19 -6.77
N ALA A 64 -1.02 17.96 -5.98
CA ALA A 64 -2.40 18.05 -6.42
C ALA A 64 -2.93 19.49 -6.56
N GLY A 65 -2.15 20.50 -6.15
CA GLY A 65 -2.60 21.90 -6.13
C GLY A 65 -3.75 22.16 -5.15
N LEU A 66 -3.87 21.34 -4.10
CA LEU A 66 -4.92 21.46 -3.09
C LEU A 66 -4.40 22.26 -1.90
N ASP A 67 -4.96 23.46 -1.70
CA ASP A 67 -4.71 24.30 -0.53
C ASP A 67 -5.49 23.77 0.68
N LEU A 68 -4.92 22.75 1.32
CA LEU A 68 -5.44 22.11 2.53
C LEU A 68 -4.30 21.88 3.52
N GLU A 69 -4.55 22.22 4.78
CA GLU A 69 -3.78 21.75 5.92
C GLU A 69 -4.05 20.26 6.16
N VAL A 70 -3.09 19.58 6.79
CA VAL A 70 -3.17 18.15 7.08
C VAL A 70 -3.18 17.95 8.59
N GLU A 71 -4.20 17.24 9.07
CA GLU A 71 -4.20 16.66 10.40
C GLU A 71 -4.21 15.14 10.28
N VAL A 72 -3.33 14.48 11.04
CA VAL A 72 -3.28 13.01 11.11
C VAL A 72 -3.65 12.58 12.52
N GLU A 73 -4.77 11.91 12.66
CA GLU A 73 -5.13 11.21 13.87
C GLU A 73 -4.38 9.87 13.92
N ASP A 74 -3.54 9.69 14.94
CA ASP A 74 -2.83 8.44 15.12
C ASP A 74 -3.73 7.43 15.83
N ARG A 75 -4.39 6.58 15.04
CA ARG A 75 -5.25 5.49 15.51
C ARG A 75 -4.52 4.14 15.39
N ARG A 76 -3.18 4.13 15.36
CA ARG A 76 -2.40 2.91 15.13
C ARG A 76 -2.60 1.89 16.23
N THR A 77 -3.26 0.79 15.89
CA THR A 77 -3.41 -0.37 16.78
C THR A 77 -2.41 -1.49 16.46
N GLY A 78 -1.60 -1.33 15.41
CA GLY A 78 -0.68 -2.34 14.90
C GLY A 78 -1.34 -3.29 13.89
N ALA A 79 -0.53 -4.09 13.19
CA ALA A 79 -1.05 -5.06 12.22
C ALA A 79 -1.92 -6.12 12.90
N GLN A 80 -2.96 -6.60 12.21
CA GLN A 80 -3.65 -7.79 12.65
C GLN A 80 -2.68 -9.00 12.61
N PRO A 81 -2.65 -9.86 13.65
CA PRO A 81 -1.71 -10.99 13.69
C PRO A 81 -1.85 -11.99 12.53
N SER A 82 -3.01 -12.02 11.87
CA SER A 82 -3.33 -12.88 10.73
C SER A 82 -2.75 -12.38 9.40
N GLU A 83 -2.39 -11.09 9.29
CA GLU A 83 -1.92 -10.51 8.04
C GLU A 83 -0.43 -10.75 7.83
N ARG A 84 -0.09 -11.47 6.75
CA ARG A 84 1.29 -11.87 6.43
C ARG A 84 2.14 -10.67 6.00
N LYS A 85 1.58 -9.85 5.12
CA LYS A 85 2.14 -8.57 4.68
C LYS A 85 1.03 -7.52 4.80
N PRO A 86 0.84 -6.92 5.98
CA PRO A 86 -0.24 -5.98 6.20
C PRO A 86 -0.06 -4.75 5.30
N ALA A 87 -1.11 -4.37 4.59
CA ALA A 87 -1.13 -3.16 3.76
C ALA A 87 -1.30 -1.92 4.66
N THR A 88 -0.78 -0.79 4.20
CA THR A 88 -0.95 0.50 4.87
C THR A 88 -2.43 0.85 4.95
N ARG A 89 -2.86 1.33 6.12
CA ARG A 89 -4.23 1.78 6.37
C ARG A 89 -4.20 3.23 6.81
N LEU A 90 -4.54 4.10 5.88
CA LEU A 90 -4.80 5.51 6.10
C LEU A 90 -6.14 5.80 5.46
N GLU A 91 -7.04 6.43 6.20
CA GLU A 91 -8.37 6.77 5.72
C GLU A 91 -8.58 8.27 5.90
N LEU A 92 -9.02 8.96 4.86
CA LEU A 92 -9.61 10.28 5.03
C LEU A 92 -10.88 10.14 5.89
N VAL A 93 -11.01 10.94 6.94
CA VAL A 93 -12.15 10.90 7.86
C VAL A 93 -13.14 12.02 7.54
N GLU A 94 -12.62 13.22 7.33
CA GLU A 94 -13.42 14.39 7.02
C GLU A 94 -12.61 15.46 6.29
N VAL A 95 -13.33 16.31 5.55
CA VAL A 95 -12.77 17.51 4.93
C VAL A 95 -13.53 18.75 5.37
N ARG A 96 -12.78 19.72 5.88
CA ARG A 96 -13.23 21.09 6.16
C ARG A 96 -12.67 22.02 5.10
N ARG A 97 -13.09 23.29 5.12
CA ARG A 97 -12.71 24.30 4.10
C ARG A 97 -11.21 24.38 3.81
N LYS A 98 -10.37 24.26 4.84
CA LYS A 98 -8.89 24.38 4.76
C LYS A 98 -8.15 23.21 5.43
N LEU A 99 -8.84 22.15 5.82
CA LEU A 99 -8.24 21.06 6.60
C LEU A 99 -8.75 19.72 6.10
N ALA A 100 -7.85 18.77 5.87
CA ALA A 100 -8.18 17.37 5.67
C ALA A 100 -7.67 16.56 6.87
N VAL A 101 -8.56 15.78 7.48
CA VAL A 101 -8.26 14.95 8.65
C VAL A 101 -8.17 13.51 8.20
N PHE A 102 -7.02 12.87 8.46
CA PHE A 102 -6.77 11.48 8.12
C PHE A 102 -6.56 10.64 9.37
N ALA A 103 -7.14 9.44 9.41
CA ALA A 103 -6.88 8.46 10.45
C ALA A 103 -5.81 7.47 10.00
N LEU A 104 -4.68 7.45 10.70
CA LEU A 104 -3.61 6.48 10.48
C LEU A 104 -3.86 5.24 11.34
N GLY A 105 -4.28 4.14 10.70
CA GLY A 105 -4.52 2.86 11.35
C GLY A 105 -3.29 1.94 11.37
N PHE A 106 -2.50 1.93 10.29
CA PHE A 106 -1.32 1.06 10.18
C PHE A 106 -0.38 1.51 9.06
N LEU A 107 0.93 1.33 9.23
CA LEU A 107 1.95 1.53 8.18
C LEU A 107 2.55 0.19 7.79
N GLY A 108 2.32 -0.23 6.55
CA GLY A 108 2.80 -1.47 5.97
C GLY A 108 4.12 -1.36 5.24
N GLU A 109 4.44 -2.42 4.49
CA GLU A 109 5.62 -2.53 3.62
C GLU A 109 5.22 -2.45 2.13
N ASP A 110 4.09 -1.79 1.86
CA ASP A 110 3.49 -1.56 0.55
C ASP A 110 3.83 -0.14 0.03
N ASP A 111 3.36 0.17 -1.18
CA ASP A 111 3.47 1.50 -1.78
C ASP A 111 2.57 2.54 -1.04
N MET A 112 3.06 3.01 0.10
CA MET A 112 2.40 4.02 0.95
C MET A 112 2.10 5.31 0.18
N VAL A 113 3.01 5.74 -0.69
CA VAL A 113 2.86 6.99 -1.45
C VAL A 113 1.66 6.89 -2.39
N GLY A 114 1.53 5.77 -3.09
CA GLY A 114 0.37 5.51 -3.94
C GLY A 114 -0.92 5.27 -3.16
N ALA A 115 -0.87 4.61 -2.01
CA ALA A 115 -2.05 4.47 -1.13
C ALA A 115 -2.56 5.84 -0.66
N PHE A 116 -1.66 6.74 -0.24
CA PHE A 116 -2.03 8.09 0.20
C PHE A 116 -2.51 8.97 -0.96
N ALA A 117 -2.04 8.72 -2.18
CA ALA A 117 -2.54 9.42 -3.37
C ALA A 117 -4.03 9.16 -3.61
N HIS A 118 -4.53 7.95 -3.33
CA HIS A 118 -5.96 7.65 -3.41
C HIS A 118 -6.75 8.49 -2.40
N GLU A 119 -6.31 8.56 -1.15
CA GLU A 119 -6.96 9.34 -0.08
C GLU A 119 -6.96 10.85 -0.36
N VAL A 120 -5.88 11.38 -0.95
CA VAL A 120 -5.86 12.77 -1.45
C VAL A 120 -6.88 12.98 -2.56
N GLY A 121 -7.08 11.98 -3.41
CA GLY A 121 -8.16 11.96 -4.40
C GLY A 121 -9.55 11.99 -3.76
N VAL A 122 -9.79 11.22 -2.68
CA VAL A 122 -11.06 11.25 -1.93
C VAL A 122 -11.34 12.66 -1.41
N ALA A 123 -10.32 13.34 -0.88
CA ALA A 123 -10.46 14.71 -0.38
C ALA A 123 -10.91 15.68 -1.49
N HIS A 124 -10.38 15.51 -2.71
CA HIS A 124 -10.84 16.29 -3.87
C HIS A 124 -12.26 15.93 -4.31
N ALA A 125 -12.61 14.65 -4.30
CA ALA A 125 -13.93 14.16 -4.70
C ALA A 125 -15.06 14.69 -3.78
N LEU A 126 -14.79 14.78 -2.47
CA LEU A 126 -15.70 15.37 -1.48
C LEU A 126 -15.91 16.87 -1.68
N ARG A 127 -14.82 17.61 -1.98
CA ARG A 127 -14.92 19.06 -2.27
C ARG A 127 -15.63 19.37 -3.59
N ASN A 128 -15.79 18.35 -4.45
CA ASN A 128 -16.44 18.44 -5.76
C ASN A 128 -17.55 17.39 -5.89
N PRO A 129 -18.64 17.50 -5.10
CA PRO A 129 -19.67 16.46 -5.02
C PRO A 129 -20.41 16.26 -6.35
N ARG A 130 -20.94 15.07 -6.60
CA ARG A 130 -21.54 14.73 -7.92
C ARG A 130 -22.76 15.59 -8.27
N ASP A 131 -23.54 15.97 -7.27
CA ASP A 131 -24.80 16.72 -7.40
C ASP A 131 -24.62 18.19 -7.79
N GLY A 132 -23.38 18.69 -7.91
CA GLY A 132 -23.14 20.08 -8.26
C GLY A 132 -23.10 21.03 -7.07
N SER A 133 -23.39 20.56 -5.85
CA SER A 133 -23.39 21.42 -4.66
C SER A 133 -22.01 22.05 -4.42
N GLU A 134 -22.02 23.30 -3.96
CA GLU A 134 -20.82 24.05 -3.60
C GLU A 134 -20.73 24.12 -2.07
N PRO A 135 -20.14 23.09 -1.42
CA PRO A 135 -20.31 22.86 0.02
C PRO A 135 -19.82 24.03 0.88
N TYR A 136 -18.92 24.87 0.37
CA TYR A 136 -18.35 25.99 1.13
C TYR A 136 -18.94 27.37 0.78
N ARG A 137 -20.07 27.42 0.06
CA ARG A 137 -20.82 28.69 -0.16
C ARG A 137 -21.88 28.98 0.91
N SER A 138 -22.14 28.07 1.84
CA SER A 138 -23.02 28.31 3.00
C SER A 138 -22.36 29.21 4.06
N ALA A 139 -23.19 29.88 4.88
CA ALA A 139 -22.73 30.77 5.95
C ALA A 139 -21.89 30.05 7.02
N GLU A 140 -22.23 28.79 7.31
CA GLU A 140 -21.41 27.89 8.12
C GLU A 140 -20.80 26.82 7.20
N PRO A 141 -19.46 26.75 7.07
CA PRO A 141 -18.83 25.72 6.26
C PRO A 141 -19.09 24.35 6.90
N PRO A 142 -19.77 23.42 6.20
CA PRO A 142 -20.07 22.11 6.74
C PRO A 142 -18.78 21.29 6.88
N VAL A 143 -18.78 20.40 7.87
CA VAL A 143 -17.86 19.25 7.89
C VAL A 143 -18.39 18.26 6.86
N LEU A 144 -17.55 17.87 5.90
CA LEU A 144 -17.92 16.88 4.88
C LEU A 144 -17.47 15.49 5.35
N PRO A 145 -18.38 14.62 5.82
CA PRO A 145 -18.05 13.23 6.13
C PRO A 145 -17.83 12.45 4.82
N VAL A 146 -17.01 11.41 4.90
CA VAL A 146 -16.78 10.48 3.79
C VAL A 146 -17.93 9.47 3.72
N ASP A 147 -18.56 9.32 2.56
CA ASP A 147 -19.43 8.19 2.27
C ASP A 147 -18.58 6.99 1.82
N PRO A 148 -18.44 5.93 2.64
CA PRO A 148 -17.52 4.83 2.36
C PRO A 148 -17.94 3.99 1.14
N GLU A 149 -19.18 4.10 0.66
CA GLU A 149 -19.65 3.34 -0.49
C GLU A 149 -19.40 4.06 -1.82
N VAL A 150 -19.28 5.39 -1.81
CA VAL A 150 -19.30 6.20 -3.04
C VAL A 150 -18.01 6.99 -3.24
N ASP A 151 -17.54 7.68 -2.20
CA ASP A 151 -16.43 8.62 -2.33
C ASP A 151 -15.07 7.97 -2.61
N PRO A 152 -14.75 6.78 -2.07
CA PRO A 152 -13.45 6.19 -2.32
C PRO A 152 -13.22 5.76 -3.77
N GLU A 153 -14.27 5.28 -4.45
CA GLU A 153 -14.24 4.99 -5.88
C GLU A 153 -13.93 6.25 -6.70
N ARG A 154 -14.66 7.33 -6.42
CA ARG A 154 -14.45 8.64 -7.06
C ARG A 154 -13.09 9.22 -6.74
N GLY A 155 -12.59 8.99 -5.53
CA GLY A 155 -11.28 9.45 -5.07
C GLY A 155 -10.14 8.83 -5.86
N SER A 156 -10.21 7.54 -6.17
CA SER A 156 -9.22 6.86 -7.01
C SER A 156 -9.14 7.48 -8.41
N ILE A 157 -10.29 7.85 -8.98
CA ILE A 157 -10.38 8.55 -10.29
C ILE A 157 -9.85 9.99 -10.17
N ALA A 158 -10.21 10.69 -9.09
CA ALA A 158 -9.73 12.04 -8.80
C ALA A 158 -8.21 12.09 -8.65
N ALA A 159 -7.57 11.07 -8.07
CA ALA A 159 -6.12 10.98 -7.98
C ALA A 159 -5.46 11.05 -9.38
N VAL A 160 -6.05 10.44 -10.41
CA VAL A 160 -5.57 10.58 -11.79
C VAL A 160 -5.79 11.99 -12.32
N TYR A 161 -6.98 12.57 -12.10
CA TYR A 161 -7.30 13.95 -12.46
C TYR A 161 -6.28 14.96 -11.91
N LEU A 162 -5.83 14.77 -10.66
CA LEU A 162 -4.86 15.62 -9.98
C LEU A 162 -3.40 15.36 -10.42
N GLY A 163 -3.18 14.40 -11.31
CA GLY A 163 -1.84 13.99 -11.76
C GLY A 163 -1.08 13.09 -10.78
N LEU A 164 -1.76 12.49 -9.80
CA LEU A 164 -1.18 11.48 -8.90
C LEU A 164 -1.39 10.04 -9.42
N GLY A 165 -1.92 9.89 -10.64
CA GLY A 165 -2.37 8.62 -11.20
C GLY A 165 -1.29 7.54 -11.31
N VAL A 166 -0.02 7.89 -11.58
CA VAL A 166 1.09 6.91 -11.63
C VAL A 166 1.32 6.28 -10.25
N LEU A 167 1.30 7.08 -9.19
CA LEU A 167 1.46 6.61 -7.81
C LEU A 167 0.27 5.71 -7.43
N ALA A 168 -0.95 6.19 -7.67
CA ALA A 168 -2.18 5.47 -7.37
C ALA A 168 -2.29 4.12 -8.14
N ALA A 169 -1.91 4.09 -9.42
CA ALA A 169 -1.94 2.87 -10.24
C ALA A 169 -0.89 1.83 -9.81
N ASN A 170 0.28 2.27 -9.34
CA ASN A 170 1.30 1.37 -8.79
C ASN A 170 0.83 0.73 -7.48
N ALA A 171 0.13 1.49 -6.62
CA ALA A 171 -0.41 0.96 -5.38
C ALA A 171 -1.66 0.10 -5.56
N ALA A 172 -2.44 0.30 -6.63
CA ALA A 172 -3.69 -0.42 -6.91
C ALA A 172 -3.53 -1.95 -7.01
N HIS A 173 -2.35 -2.43 -7.40
CA HIS A 173 -2.04 -3.85 -7.37
C HIS A 173 -0.56 -4.10 -7.19
N GLN A 174 -0.19 -4.75 -6.09
CA GLN A 174 1.18 -5.10 -5.77
C GLN A 174 1.29 -6.62 -5.58
N GLN A 175 2.20 -7.24 -6.34
CA GLN A 175 2.53 -8.66 -6.17
C GLN A 175 3.85 -8.78 -5.42
N HIS A 176 3.80 -9.41 -4.25
CA HIS A 176 4.97 -9.70 -3.44
C HIS A 176 5.19 -11.20 -3.41
N SER A 177 6.37 -11.65 -3.82
CA SER A 177 6.80 -13.02 -3.56
C SER A 177 7.36 -13.07 -2.14
N VAL A 178 6.63 -13.70 -1.22
CA VAL A 178 7.16 -13.98 0.11
C VAL A 178 7.72 -15.39 0.09
N LEU A 179 9.00 -15.53 0.43
CA LEU A 179 9.62 -16.82 0.67
C LEU A 179 9.03 -17.40 1.96
N GLU A 180 7.98 -18.20 1.82
CA GLU A 180 7.34 -18.89 2.93
C GLU A 180 8.01 -20.24 3.13
N ARG A 181 8.59 -20.45 4.31
CA ARG A 181 8.91 -21.81 4.77
C ARG A 181 7.59 -22.48 5.12
N GLN A 182 7.05 -23.29 4.22
CA GLN A 182 5.80 -24.00 4.47
C GLN A 182 6.02 -25.10 5.50
N GLY A 183 5.42 -24.91 6.68
CA GLY A 183 5.29 -25.95 7.68
C GLY A 183 6.62 -26.61 8.07
N PHE A 184 6.53 -27.89 8.43
CA PHE A 184 7.61 -28.63 9.04
C PHE A 184 8.87 -28.75 8.13
N ASN A 185 8.87 -28.40 6.83
CA ASN A 185 9.98 -28.68 5.90
C ASN A 185 10.83 -27.42 5.60
N PRO A 186 12.02 -27.25 6.22
CA PRO A 186 12.86 -26.07 6.00
C PRO A 186 13.47 -25.98 4.59
N LEU A 187 13.41 -27.05 3.79
CA LEU A 187 13.99 -27.11 2.45
C LEU A 187 12.99 -26.74 1.35
N ILE A 188 11.69 -26.71 1.65
CA ILE A 188 10.67 -26.24 0.71
C ILE A 188 10.35 -24.79 1.06
N VAL A 189 11.03 -23.88 0.36
CA VAL A 189 10.66 -22.47 0.33
C VAL A 189 9.64 -22.32 -0.79
N ALA A 190 8.36 -22.27 -0.44
CA ALA A 190 7.34 -21.92 -1.41
C ALA A 190 7.35 -20.40 -1.54
N SER A 191 7.56 -19.89 -2.75
CA SER A 191 7.24 -18.50 -3.05
C SER A 191 5.72 -18.39 -3.04
N VAL A 192 5.16 -17.87 -1.94
CA VAL A 192 3.73 -17.56 -1.88
C VAL A 192 3.55 -16.13 -2.34
N GLY A 193 2.79 -15.97 -3.42
CA GLY A 193 2.37 -14.66 -3.90
C GLY A 193 1.40 -14.05 -2.90
N VAL A 194 1.78 -12.92 -2.29
CA VAL A 194 0.86 -12.07 -1.53
C VAL A 194 0.48 -10.90 -2.43
N GLN A 195 -0.82 -10.67 -2.57
CA GLN A 195 -1.36 -9.54 -3.31
C GLN A 195 -1.80 -8.47 -2.30
N LEU A 196 -1.34 -7.24 -2.50
CA LEU A 196 -1.80 -6.07 -1.77
C LEU A 196 -2.47 -5.13 -2.77
N GLU A 197 -3.59 -4.58 -2.37
CA GLU A 197 -4.40 -3.67 -3.16
C GLU A 197 -4.64 -2.41 -2.32
N ALA A 198 -4.62 -1.26 -2.97
CA ALA A 198 -4.90 0.03 -2.36
C ALA A 198 -5.80 0.85 -3.30
N GLY A 199 -6.66 1.69 -2.72
CA GLY A 199 -7.70 2.37 -3.48
C GLY A 199 -8.87 1.44 -3.84
N TYR A 200 -9.77 1.96 -4.66
CA TYR A 200 -11.10 1.35 -4.86
C TYR A 200 -11.41 1.06 -6.32
N GLN A 201 -10.43 1.30 -7.20
CA GLN A 201 -10.51 0.97 -8.61
C GLN A 201 -9.57 -0.18 -8.94
N PRO A 202 -10.02 -1.18 -9.72
CA PRO A 202 -9.14 -2.22 -10.23
C PRO A 202 -7.93 -1.63 -10.97
N VAL A 203 -6.79 -2.30 -10.90
CA VAL A 203 -5.56 -1.84 -11.58
C VAL A 203 -5.76 -1.58 -13.08
N ALA A 204 -6.60 -2.38 -13.75
CA ALA A 204 -6.90 -2.18 -15.17
C ALA A 204 -7.62 -0.84 -15.43
N SER A 205 -8.58 -0.46 -14.58
CA SER A 205 -9.23 0.85 -14.60
C SER A 205 -8.23 1.99 -14.36
N MET A 206 -7.34 1.82 -13.39
CA MET A 206 -6.31 2.82 -13.08
C MET A 206 -5.32 3.01 -14.25
N THR A 207 -4.85 1.91 -14.86
CA THR A 207 -3.97 1.98 -16.03
C THR A 207 -4.67 2.58 -17.25
N TYR A 208 -5.96 2.29 -17.45
CA TYR A 208 -6.76 2.92 -18.49
C TYR A 208 -6.83 4.45 -18.29
N LEU A 209 -7.15 4.92 -17.08
CA LEU A 209 -7.23 6.35 -16.77
C LEU A 209 -5.88 7.06 -16.94
N VAL A 210 -4.76 6.44 -16.54
CA VAL A 210 -3.42 6.98 -16.76
C VAL A 210 -3.09 7.06 -18.25
N ALA A 211 -3.50 6.06 -19.05
CA ALA A 211 -3.37 6.10 -20.51
C ALA A 211 -4.23 7.21 -21.13
N VAL A 212 -5.46 7.42 -20.65
CA VAL A 212 -6.32 8.55 -21.05
C VAL A 212 -5.61 9.88 -20.78
N GLN A 213 -5.04 10.08 -19.58
CA GLN A 213 -4.28 11.28 -19.24
C GLN A 213 -3.09 11.51 -20.20
N ALA A 214 -2.34 10.46 -20.51
CA ALA A 214 -1.22 10.53 -21.43
C ALA A 214 -1.69 10.84 -22.88
N ALA A 215 -2.74 10.18 -23.35
CA ALA A 215 -3.30 10.36 -24.69
C ALA A 215 -3.80 11.80 -24.90
N ILE A 216 -4.57 12.36 -23.96
CA ILE A 216 -5.05 13.75 -24.08
C ILE A 216 -3.90 14.76 -24.00
N ARG A 217 -2.76 14.42 -23.38
CA ARG A 217 -1.56 15.27 -23.39
C ARG A 217 -0.75 15.14 -24.68
N GLY A 218 -1.11 14.21 -25.57
CA GLY A 218 -0.42 13.96 -26.83
C GLY A 218 0.88 13.17 -26.67
N THR A 219 1.05 12.44 -25.55
CA THR A 219 2.24 11.60 -25.35
C THR A 219 2.00 10.20 -25.90
N THR A 220 2.98 9.65 -26.61
CA THR A 220 2.92 8.30 -27.20
C THR A 220 3.61 7.22 -26.35
N ALA A 221 4.31 7.64 -25.28
CA ALA A 221 4.98 6.72 -24.37
C ALA A 221 4.27 6.69 -23.00
N PRO A 222 4.24 5.53 -22.32
CA PRO A 222 3.78 5.45 -20.95
C PRO A 222 4.54 6.43 -20.04
N PRO A 223 3.86 7.08 -19.08
CA PRO A 223 4.53 7.95 -18.12
C PRO A 223 5.64 7.23 -17.34
N THR A 224 6.69 7.99 -17.00
CA THR A 224 7.80 7.50 -16.18
C THR A 224 7.32 7.11 -14.79
N GLY A 225 7.93 6.09 -14.18
CA GLY A 225 7.64 5.70 -12.80
C GLY A 225 6.61 4.58 -12.63
N LEU A 226 5.93 4.18 -13.70
CA LEU A 226 5.06 3.00 -13.68
C LEU A 226 5.87 1.71 -13.49
N GLN A 227 5.36 0.83 -12.63
CA GLN A 227 5.84 -0.55 -12.47
C GLN A 227 5.71 -1.34 -13.79
N PRO A 228 6.50 -2.40 -14.02
CA PRO A 228 6.55 -3.08 -15.33
C PRO A 228 5.20 -3.55 -15.87
N THR A 229 4.36 -4.15 -15.02
CA THR A 229 3.02 -4.63 -15.41
C THR A 229 2.09 -3.48 -15.79
N GLN A 230 2.02 -2.44 -14.96
CA GLN A 230 1.21 -1.24 -15.19
C GLN A 230 1.69 -0.49 -16.43
N ARG A 231 3.00 -0.37 -16.64
CA ARG A 231 3.61 0.28 -17.81
C ARG A 231 3.19 -0.40 -19.11
N ARG A 232 3.21 -1.73 -19.13
CA ARG A 232 2.76 -2.51 -20.30
C ARG A 232 1.28 -2.26 -20.58
N ALA A 233 0.43 -2.38 -19.57
CA ALA A 233 -1.01 -2.13 -19.72
C ALA A 233 -1.31 -0.69 -20.20
N VAL A 234 -0.58 0.32 -19.71
CA VAL A 234 -0.71 1.70 -20.19
C VAL A 234 -0.26 1.85 -21.65
N ALA A 235 0.81 1.16 -22.06
CA ALA A 235 1.25 1.17 -23.45
C ALA A 235 0.19 0.57 -24.38
N ASP A 236 -0.35 -0.60 -24.01
CA ASP A 236 -1.38 -1.28 -24.78
C ASP A 236 -2.64 -0.39 -24.94
N TRP A 237 -3.02 0.37 -23.90
CA TRP A 237 -4.11 1.36 -23.99
C TRP A 237 -3.76 2.57 -24.86
N LEU A 238 -2.53 3.10 -24.76
CA LEU A 238 -2.12 4.25 -25.56
C LEU A 238 -2.18 3.97 -27.06
N ASP A 239 -1.87 2.74 -27.47
CA ASP A 239 -1.97 2.30 -28.88
C ASP A 239 -3.44 2.28 -29.38
N ALA A 240 -4.41 2.12 -28.48
CA ALA A 240 -5.82 1.99 -28.80
C ALA A 240 -6.64 3.29 -28.64
N LEU A 241 -6.09 4.34 -28.02
CA LEU A 241 -6.83 5.56 -27.67
C LEU A 241 -6.60 6.70 -28.67
N ASP A 242 -7.68 7.37 -29.08
CA ASP A 242 -7.61 8.65 -29.80
C ASP A 242 -7.67 9.82 -28.82
N GLY A 243 -6.51 10.47 -28.59
CA GLY A 243 -6.38 11.62 -27.71
C GLY A 243 -7.26 12.83 -28.10
N ARG A 244 -7.57 13.02 -29.40
CA ARG A 244 -8.44 14.12 -29.86
C ARG A 244 -9.89 13.84 -29.49
N ALA A 245 -10.38 12.63 -29.78
CA ALA A 245 -11.72 12.21 -29.41
C ALA A 245 -11.92 12.24 -27.88
N LEU A 246 -10.91 11.81 -27.11
CA LEU A 246 -10.94 11.90 -25.65
C LEU A 246 -11.00 13.34 -25.13
N ARG A 247 -10.25 14.28 -25.75
CA ARG A 247 -10.34 15.71 -25.37
C ARG A 247 -11.75 16.25 -25.57
N GLU A 248 -12.35 15.97 -26.73
CA GLU A 248 -13.73 16.36 -27.02
C GLU A 248 -14.70 15.76 -25.99
N ARG A 249 -14.58 14.46 -25.72
CA ARG A 249 -15.40 13.74 -24.74
C ARG A 249 -15.33 14.31 -23.32
N LEU A 250 -14.15 14.78 -22.92
CA LEU A 250 -13.92 15.37 -21.59
C LEU A 250 -14.20 16.87 -21.53
N GLY A 251 -14.61 17.50 -22.65
CA GLY A 251 -14.83 18.95 -22.71
C GLY A 251 -13.54 19.78 -22.66
N ILE A 252 -12.40 19.21 -23.06
CA ILE A 252 -11.10 19.89 -23.06
C ILE A 252 -10.88 20.57 -24.41
N PRO A 253 -10.67 21.89 -24.47
CA PRO A 253 -10.41 22.59 -25.74
C PRO A 253 -9.23 21.99 -26.49
N GLY A 254 -9.35 21.83 -27.82
CA GLY A 254 -8.25 21.35 -28.67
C GLY A 254 -6.99 22.25 -28.58
N THR A 255 -7.18 23.53 -28.27
CA THR A 255 -6.11 24.52 -28.06
C THR A 255 -5.45 24.47 -26.68
N ALA A 256 -5.97 23.68 -25.74
CA ALA A 256 -5.39 23.56 -24.40
C ALA A 256 -4.02 22.89 -24.48
N ALA A 257 -2.99 23.60 -24.04
CA ALA A 257 -1.62 23.11 -24.05
C ALA A 257 -1.31 22.29 -22.78
N PRO A 258 -0.49 21.23 -22.87
CA PRO A 258 0.07 20.58 -21.69
C PRO A 258 0.84 21.57 -20.83
N GLY A 259 0.67 21.49 -19.51
CA GLY A 259 1.41 22.33 -18.56
C GLY A 259 2.77 21.73 -18.19
N THR A 260 3.54 22.49 -17.42
CA THR A 260 4.76 22.02 -16.75
C THR A 260 4.54 21.95 -15.25
N ARG A 261 4.89 20.83 -14.62
CA ARG A 261 4.82 20.70 -13.17
C ARG A 261 5.98 21.49 -12.54
N PRO A 262 5.73 22.33 -11.52
CA PRO A 262 6.81 23.00 -10.81
C PRO A 262 7.74 21.97 -10.14
N PRO A 263 9.06 22.24 -10.06
CA PRO A 263 9.97 21.37 -9.32
C PRO A 263 9.59 21.35 -7.84
N ALA A 264 9.67 20.17 -7.22
CA ALA A 264 9.42 20.04 -5.79
C ALA A 264 10.65 20.50 -5.00
N GLU A 265 10.50 21.55 -4.21
CA GLU A 265 11.49 21.96 -3.23
C GLU A 265 11.09 21.46 -1.85
N ARG A 266 12.07 21.04 -1.04
CA ARG A 266 11.85 20.60 0.34
C ARG A 266 11.17 21.70 1.14
N PHE A 267 10.18 21.34 1.94
CA PHE A 267 9.53 22.33 2.80
C PHE A 267 10.51 22.83 3.88
N ALA A 268 10.58 24.15 4.10
CA ALA A 268 11.50 24.75 5.06
C ALA A 268 11.24 24.30 6.51
N ASP A 269 9.98 23.99 6.82
CA ASP A 269 9.51 23.49 8.11
C ASP A 269 9.41 21.95 8.17
N ALA A 270 10.00 21.23 7.20
CA ALA A 270 10.02 19.77 7.17
C ALA A 270 10.86 19.19 8.33
N GLN A 271 10.23 19.08 9.49
CA GLN A 271 10.78 18.50 10.70
C GLN A 271 10.11 17.15 10.99
N LEU A 272 10.93 16.11 11.11
CA LEU A 272 10.47 14.82 11.63
C LEU A 272 10.55 14.88 13.15
N ILE A 273 9.40 14.93 13.80
CA ILE A 273 9.30 14.76 15.25
C ILE A 273 9.09 13.27 15.50
N ALA A 274 9.94 12.67 16.33
CA ALA A 274 9.74 11.29 16.74
C ALA A 274 8.41 11.18 17.50
N ASP A 275 7.54 10.27 17.07
CA ASP A 275 6.28 10.06 17.77
C ASP A 275 6.55 9.53 19.18
N ASP A 276 5.94 10.15 20.19
CA ASP A 276 5.83 9.57 21.53
C ASP A 276 4.67 8.56 21.56
N ILE A 277 4.78 7.51 20.73
CA ILE A 277 3.78 6.43 20.77
C ILE A 277 4.02 5.67 22.07
N PRO A 278 3.01 5.51 22.94
CA PRO A 278 3.10 4.62 24.08
C PRO A 278 3.49 3.23 23.57
N ARG A 279 4.75 2.84 23.80
CA ARG A 279 5.25 1.57 23.29
C ARG A 279 4.51 0.46 24.01
N LYS A 280 3.72 -0.30 23.27
CA LYS A 280 3.00 -1.48 23.80
C LYS A 280 4.00 -2.38 24.53
N THR A 281 3.62 -2.87 25.70
CA THR A 281 4.36 -3.93 26.37
C THR A 281 4.05 -5.25 25.68
N ALA A 282 5.07 -6.09 25.54
CA ALA A 282 4.95 -7.44 25.03
C ALA A 282 5.91 -8.34 25.79
N PHE A 283 5.75 -9.64 25.58
CA PHE A 283 6.60 -10.67 26.14
C PHE A 283 7.21 -11.50 25.02
N ARG A 284 8.32 -12.15 25.30
CA ARG A 284 8.88 -13.18 24.43
C ARG A 284 8.20 -14.49 24.78
N TRP A 285 7.52 -15.10 23.84
CA TRP A 285 6.98 -16.44 24.05
C TRP A 285 7.76 -17.43 23.20
N ARG A 286 8.01 -18.60 23.77
CA ARG A 286 8.88 -19.61 23.18
C ARG A 286 8.09 -20.47 22.22
N THR A 287 8.53 -20.51 20.96
CA THR A 287 8.02 -21.48 20.00
C THR A 287 9.11 -22.48 19.67
N ASN A 288 8.79 -23.76 19.82
CA ASN A 288 9.71 -24.85 19.55
C ASN A 288 9.70 -25.16 18.05
N ARG A 289 10.86 -25.42 17.47
CA ARG A 289 10.98 -25.91 16.09
C ARG A 289 10.81 -27.43 15.96
N LYS A 290 9.97 -28.07 16.81
CA LYS A 290 9.68 -29.52 16.71
C LYS A 290 9.27 -29.90 15.28
N GLY A 291 8.45 -29.01 14.71
CA GLY A 291 8.14 -28.85 13.30
C GLY A 291 9.28 -29.13 12.34
N VAL A 292 10.08 -28.07 12.22
CA VAL A 292 11.21 -27.95 11.32
C VAL A 292 12.26 -29.04 11.55
N GLY A 293 12.49 -29.38 12.81
CA GLY A 293 13.43 -30.42 13.21
C GLY A 293 13.05 -31.78 12.64
N THR A 294 11.78 -32.20 12.78
CA THR A 294 11.32 -33.51 12.27
C THR A 294 11.63 -33.68 10.79
N ILE A 295 11.33 -32.70 9.93
CA ILE A 295 11.56 -32.90 8.48
C ILE A 295 13.02 -32.74 8.08
N ALA A 296 13.77 -31.80 8.67
CA ALA A 296 15.22 -31.76 8.44
C ALA A 296 15.85 -33.13 8.76
N GLY A 297 15.41 -33.73 9.87
CA GLY A 297 15.77 -35.09 10.24
C GLY A 297 15.32 -36.15 9.23
N THR A 298 14.07 -36.11 8.76
CA THR A 298 13.55 -37.04 7.74
C THR A 298 14.36 -36.98 6.45
N VAL A 299 14.69 -35.77 5.97
CA VAL A 299 15.46 -35.60 4.71
C VAL A 299 16.89 -36.11 4.87
N LEU A 300 17.56 -35.82 5.99
CA LEU A 300 18.88 -36.38 6.29
C LEU A 300 18.82 -37.91 6.40
N GLY A 301 17.80 -38.45 7.06
CA GLY A 301 17.57 -39.89 7.16
C GLY A 301 17.33 -40.56 5.81
N LEU A 302 16.59 -39.91 4.91
CA LEU A 302 16.37 -40.38 3.54
C LEU A 302 17.66 -40.37 2.72
N GLY A 303 18.45 -39.30 2.81
CA GLY A 303 19.77 -39.22 2.17
C GLY A 303 20.71 -40.34 2.64
N ALA A 304 20.77 -40.59 3.95
CA ALA A 304 21.55 -41.69 4.52
C ALA A 304 21.03 -43.07 4.05
N ALA A 305 19.71 -43.26 3.99
CA ALA A 305 19.10 -44.50 3.51
C ALA A 305 19.44 -44.83 2.06
N ILE A 306 19.51 -43.81 1.18
CA ILE A 306 19.89 -43.97 -0.23
C ILE A 306 21.34 -44.46 -0.36
N ILE A 307 22.24 -43.98 0.50
CA ILE A 307 23.67 -44.34 0.47
C ILE A 307 23.90 -45.78 0.98
N VAL A 308 23.13 -46.24 1.97
CA VAL A 308 23.40 -47.49 2.71
C VAL A 308 22.73 -48.75 2.12
N SER A 309 22.05 -48.65 0.96
CA SER A 309 21.46 -49.76 0.14
C SER A 309 20.02 -50.23 0.43
N ARG A 310 19.41 -50.90 -0.59
CA ARG A 310 17.98 -51.09 -0.92
C ARG A 310 17.04 -51.80 0.09
N GLY A 311 17.43 -52.02 1.34
CA GLY A 311 16.61 -52.76 2.33
C GLY A 311 16.37 -52.05 3.67
N LEU A 312 17.13 -51.00 3.99
CA LEU A 312 17.13 -50.37 5.32
C LEU A 312 16.46 -48.99 5.35
N MET A 313 15.65 -48.65 4.34
CA MET A 313 14.99 -47.33 4.22
C MET A 313 14.15 -46.93 5.45
N PRO A 314 13.24 -47.78 5.98
CA PRO A 314 12.36 -47.36 7.07
C PRO A 314 13.07 -46.90 8.36
N PRO A 315 14.05 -47.64 8.93
CA PRO A 315 14.67 -47.23 10.19
C PRO A 315 15.48 -45.93 10.10
N PHE A 316 16.16 -45.65 8.98
CA PHE A 316 16.92 -44.41 8.83
C PHE A 316 16.02 -43.18 8.66
N VAL A 317 14.91 -43.30 7.93
CA VAL A 317 13.95 -42.20 7.77
C VAL A 317 13.24 -41.90 9.09
N ILE A 318 12.79 -42.94 9.82
CA ILE A 318 12.15 -42.78 11.13
C ILE A 318 13.15 -42.26 12.17
N GLY A 319 14.35 -42.83 12.22
CA GLY A 319 15.41 -42.40 13.14
C GLY A 319 15.84 -40.96 12.88
N GLY A 320 15.97 -40.57 11.61
CA GLY A 320 16.18 -39.19 11.20
C GLY A 320 15.05 -38.28 11.66
N ALA A 321 13.80 -38.64 11.38
CA ALA A 321 12.63 -37.85 11.78
C ALA A 321 12.54 -37.64 13.31
N VAL A 322 12.80 -38.70 14.09
CA VAL A 322 12.79 -38.64 15.57
C VAL A 322 13.98 -37.84 16.08
N GLY A 323 15.19 -38.08 15.60
CA GLY A 323 16.39 -37.31 16.00
C GLY A 323 16.23 -35.83 15.67
N GLY A 324 15.73 -35.52 14.47
CA GLY A 324 15.36 -34.18 14.07
C GLY A 324 14.28 -33.57 14.96
N HIS A 325 13.23 -34.32 15.32
CA HIS A 325 12.19 -33.87 16.25
C HIS A 325 12.78 -33.46 17.60
N LEU A 326 13.65 -34.31 18.16
CA LEU A 326 14.30 -34.09 19.46
C LEU A 326 15.22 -32.86 19.43
N ILE A 327 16.02 -32.69 18.38
CA ILE A 327 16.85 -31.49 18.18
C ILE A 327 15.96 -30.26 17.95
N GLY A 328 14.88 -30.36 17.18
CA GLY A 328 13.93 -29.28 16.97
C GLY A 328 13.24 -28.82 18.25
N ARG A 329 13.09 -29.70 19.25
CA ARG A 329 12.55 -29.35 20.58
C ARG A 329 13.49 -28.46 21.37
N THR A 330 14.81 -28.57 21.16
CA THR A 330 15.82 -27.78 21.90
C THR A 330 16.08 -26.42 21.26
N ILE A 331 15.75 -26.25 19.97
CA ILE A 331 15.86 -24.96 19.29
C ILE A 331 14.66 -24.07 19.68
N ASP A 332 14.91 -23.21 20.65
CA ASP A 332 14.00 -22.15 21.07
C ASP A 332 14.08 -20.94 20.13
N VAL A 333 12.92 -20.57 19.56
CA VAL A 333 12.73 -19.38 18.75
C VAL A 333 11.80 -18.43 19.49
N PRO A 334 12.35 -17.43 20.18
CA PRO A 334 11.53 -16.44 20.87
C PRO A 334 10.79 -15.59 19.84
N ARG A 335 9.50 -15.38 20.09
CA ARG A 335 8.64 -14.52 19.29
C ARG A 335 8.03 -13.43 20.16
N CYS A 336 7.74 -12.28 19.57
CA CYS A 336 6.98 -11.22 20.23
C CYS A 336 5.52 -11.67 20.43
N SER A 337 4.98 -11.57 21.65
CA SER A 337 3.59 -11.92 21.94
C SER A 337 2.56 -10.96 21.33
N ALA A 338 2.97 -9.77 20.90
CA ALA A 338 2.09 -8.79 20.25
C ALA A 338 1.91 -9.04 18.75
N CYS A 339 2.98 -9.35 18.01
CA CYS A 339 2.94 -9.48 16.54
C CYS A 339 3.49 -10.82 16.00
N ALA A 340 3.78 -11.79 16.88
CA ALA A 340 4.31 -13.12 16.56
C ALA A 340 5.64 -13.16 15.76
N SER A 341 6.29 -12.01 15.58
CA SER A 341 7.57 -11.91 14.86
C SER A 341 8.70 -12.51 15.67
N VAL A 342 9.65 -13.15 14.99
CA VAL A 342 10.87 -13.67 15.62
C VAL A 342 11.70 -12.50 16.14
N VAL A 343 12.16 -12.62 17.37
CA VAL A 343 12.99 -11.59 18.03
C VAL A 343 14.31 -12.22 18.48
N ALA A 344 15.35 -11.41 18.70
CA ALA A 344 16.54 -11.93 19.37
C ALA A 344 16.21 -12.23 20.85
N ARG A 345 16.89 -13.21 21.45
CA ARG A 345 16.64 -13.61 22.85
C ARG A 345 16.69 -12.43 23.82
N ASP A 346 17.64 -11.53 23.61
CA ASP A 346 17.89 -10.41 24.51
C ASP A 346 17.45 -9.05 23.93
N ALA A 347 16.70 -9.04 22.82
CA ALA A 347 16.24 -7.80 22.20
C ALA A 347 15.32 -7.03 23.16
N PRO A 348 15.60 -5.79 23.58
CA PRO A 348 14.75 -5.05 24.52
C PRO A 348 13.41 -4.62 23.88
N THR A 349 13.36 -4.58 22.56
CA THR A 349 12.19 -4.19 21.77
C THR A 349 11.99 -5.13 20.59
N CYS A 350 10.74 -5.33 20.17
CA CYS A 350 10.44 -6.03 18.93
C CYS A 350 10.83 -5.15 17.73
N PRO A 351 11.66 -5.62 16.78
CA PRO A 351 12.07 -4.82 15.62
C PRO A 351 10.92 -4.58 14.63
N LYS A 352 9.85 -5.41 14.65
CA LYS A 352 8.71 -5.26 13.74
C LYS A 352 7.65 -4.30 14.26
N CYS A 353 7.15 -4.49 15.49
CA CYS A 353 6.05 -3.69 16.03
C CYS A 353 6.48 -2.64 17.08
N GLY A 354 7.77 -2.54 17.40
CA GLY A 354 8.28 -1.57 18.38
C GLY A 354 7.94 -1.87 19.84
N ALA A 355 7.20 -2.95 20.14
CA ALA A 355 6.78 -3.27 21.51
C ALA A 355 7.99 -3.49 22.45
N ILE A 356 7.90 -2.98 23.68
CA ILE A 356 8.92 -3.19 24.73
C ILE A 356 8.75 -4.62 25.27
N LEU A 357 9.82 -5.42 25.19
CA LEU A 357 9.79 -6.82 25.59
C LEU A 357 10.14 -6.96 27.09
N ARG A 358 9.10 -7.01 27.93
CA ARG A 358 9.19 -6.96 29.41
C ARG A 358 9.62 -8.26 30.08
N GLY A 359 9.65 -9.37 29.34
CA GLY A 359 10.05 -10.66 29.91
C GLY A 359 9.84 -11.82 28.94
N ASN A 360 9.78 -13.02 29.50
CA ASN A 360 9.47 -14.25 28.80
C ASN A 360 8.19 -14.86 29.39
N ILE A 361 7.32 -15.39 28.54
CA ILE A 361 6.14 -16.18 28.93
C ILE A 361 6.23 -17.57 28.27
N ALA A 362 5.60 -18.58 28.88
CA ALA A 362 5.66 -19.95 28.38
C ALA A 362 4.68 -20.15 27.22
N HIS A 363 3.45 -19.65 27.38
CA HIS A 363 2.38 -19.75 26.39
C HIS A 363 1.86 -18.36 26.02
N LEU A 364 1.26 -18.24 24.83
CA LEU A 364 0.70 -16.97 24.36
C LEU A 364 -0.50 -16.53 25.22
N SER A 365 -1.24 -17.47 25.81
CA SER A 365 -2.36 -17.23 26.73
C SER A 365 -1.95 -16.47 27.99
N ASP A 366 -0.73 -16.70 28.49
CA ASP A 366 -0.20 -16.13 29.74
C ASP A 366 -0.07 -14.61 29.67
N ARG A 367 -0.16 -14.02 28.46
CA ARG A 367 -0.13 -12.56 28.26
C ARG A 367 -1.31 -11.82 28.89
N LEU A 368 -2.41 -12.52 29.21
CA LEU A 368 -3.58 -11.92 29.84
C LEU A 368 -3.43 -11.87 31.37
N GLU A 369 -2.51 -12.66 31.92
CA GLU A 369 -2.26 -12.78 33.36
C GLU A 369 -1.05 -11.95 33.82
N ALA A 370 -0.19 -11.54 32.88
CA ALA A 370 1.06 -10.79 33.09
C ALA A 370 0.92 -9.33 32.68
#